data_AF-S7J9Q7-F1
#
_entry.id   AF-S7J9Q7-F1
#
_cell.length_a   1.000
_cell.length_b   1.000
_cell.length_c   1.000
_cell.angle_alpha   90.00
_cell.angle_beta   90.00
_cell.angle_gamma   90.00
#
_symmetry.space_group_name_H-M   'P 1'
#
loop_
_entity.id
_entity.type
_entity.pdbx_description
1 polymer ?
#
loop_
_entity_poly.entity_id
_entity_poly.type
_entity_poly.pdbx_seq_one_letter_code
_entity_poly.pdbx_strand_id
1 'polypeptide(L)'
;MKNKIVAIGQWGQKHWLQLIIIMSILMMIFLFLVLFSWLFGYWSNALRGTRFELMSCWSGVTAVGGGIATVVGLGKACWTKYGYDSRFNSARYTMPAQPPNAPTAENHTEKMKG
;
A
#
# COMPACT_ATOMS: atom_id res chain seq x y z
N MET A 1 17.94 -2.87 21.32
CA MET A 1 16.96 -3.48 20.37
C MET A 1 15.64 -2.72 20.32
N LYS A 2 15.03 -2.38 21.46
CA LYS A 2 13.76 -1.62 21.55
C LYS A 2 13.73 -0.34 20.71
N ASN A 3 14.79 0.47 20.76
CA ASN A 3 14.88 1.72 19.99
C ASN A 3 14.88 1.51 18.47
N LYS A 4 15.41 0.39 17.97
CA LYS A 4 15.40 0.06 16.53
C LYS A 4 13.99 -0.35 16.08
N ILE A 5 13.25 -1.09 16.91
CA ILE A 5 11.86 -1.48 16.64
C ILE A 5 10.96 -0.24 16.60
N VAL A 6 11.13 0.69 17.55
CA VAL A 6 10.38 1.96 17.59
C VAL A 6 10.72 2.82 16.37
N ALA A 7 11.99 2.91 15.98
CA ALA A 7 12.40 3.66 14.79
C ALA A 7 11.78 3.10 13.49
N ILE A 8 11.71 1.76 13.35
CA ILE A 8 11.04 1.11 12.22
C ILE A 8 9.53 1.38 12.26
N GLY A 9 8.92 1.35 13.44
CA GLY A 9 7.50 1.69 13.61
C GLY A 9 7.18 3.12 13.19
N GLN A 10 8.00 4.09 13.63
CA GLN A 10 7.85 5.50 13.25
C GLN A 10 8.09 5.72 11.75
N TRP A 11 9.08 5.04 11.16
CA TRP A 11 9.33 5.06 9.72
C TRP A 11 8.14 4.49 8.95
N GLY A 12 7.58 3.36 9.41
CA GLY A 12 6.40 2.75 8.83
C GLY A 12 5.17 3.66 8.91
N GLN A 13 4.97 4.37 10.03
CA GLN A 13 3.89 5.37 10.13
C GLN A 13 4.07 6.54 9.16
N LYS A 14 5.31 6.98 8.92
CA LYS A 14 5.62 8.05 7.95
C LYS A 14 5.36 7.63 6.51
N HIS A 15 5.68 6.37 6.16
CA HIS A 15 5.59 5.85 4.79
C HIS A 15 4.40 4.90 4.57
N TRP A 16 3.44 4.87 5.51
CA TRP A 16 2.30 3.95 5.53
C TRP A 16 1.55 3.92 4.19
N LEU A 17 1.22 5.09 3.63
CA LEU A 17 0.49 5.17 2.36
C LEU A 17 1.27 4.54 1.20
N GLN A 18 2.58 4.81 1.14
CA GLN A 18 3.47 4.27 0.10
C GLN A 18 3.59 2.75 0.21
N LEU A 19 3.66 2.21 1.43
CA LEU A 19 3.68 0.76 1.67
C LEU A 19 2.39 0.08 1.21
N ILE A 20 1.21 0.68 1.46
CA ILE A 20 -0.06 0.14 0.96
C ILE A 20 -0.09 0.12 -0.57
N ILE A 21 0.31 1.22 -1.21
CA ILE A 21 0.29 1.35 -2.68
C ILE A 21 1.21 0.29 -3.31
N ILE A 22 2.42 0.11 -2.78
CA ILE A 22 3.35 -0.92 -3.26
C ILE A 22 2.74 -2.32 -3.10
N MET A 23 2.15 -2.63 -1.95
CA MET A 23 1.47 -3.91 -1.73
C MET A 23 0.28 -4.12 -2.68
N SER A 24 -0.49 -3.06 -2.96
CA SER A 24 -1.59 -3.12 -3.93
C SER A 24 -1.10 -3.39 -5.35
N ILE A 25 0.00 -2.77 -5.77
CA ILE A 25 0.60 -3.00 -7.10
C ILE A 25 1.10 -4.44 -7.20
N LEU A 26 1.78 -4.95 -6.17
CA LEU A 26 2.25 -6.33 -6.12
C LEU A 26 1.08 -7.33 -6.23
N MET A 27 -0.02 -7.08 -5.52
CA MET A 27 -1.22 -7.93 -5.60
C MET A 27 -1.85 -7.90 -7.00
N MET A 28 -1.82 -6.76 -7.69
CA MET A 28 -2.31 -6.63 -9.06
C MET A 28 -1.43 -7.40 -10.06
N ILE A 29 -0.11 -7.32 -9.93
CA ILE A 29 0.83 -8.11 -10.76
C ILE A 29 0.61 -9.61 -10.52
N PHE A 30 0.47 -10.02 -9.26
CA PHE A 30 0.19 -11.41 -8.92
C PHE A 30 -1.13 -11.91 -9.54
N LEU A 31 -2.18 -11.08 -9.54
CA LEU A 31 -3.44 -11.42 -10.21
C LEU A 31 -3.25 -11.67 -11.71
N PHE A 32 -2.51 -10.80 -12.39
CA PHE A 32 -2.22 -11.00 -13.81
C PHE A 32 -1.48 -12.32 -14.04
N LEU A 33 -0.49 -12.65 -13.20
CA LEU A 33 0.22 -13.93 -13.29
C LEU A 33 -0.72 -15.12 -13.08
N VAL A 34 -1.64 -15.05 -12.12
CA VAL A 34 -2.65 -16.10 -11.89
C VAL A 34 -3.59 -16.24 -13.09
N LEU A 35 -4.05 -15.14 -13.68
CA LEU A 35 -4.90 -15.17 -14.88
C LEU A 35 -4.17 -15.72 -16.11
N PHE A 36 -2.90 -15.35 -16.31
CA PHE A 36 -2.05 -15.91 -17.36
C PHE A 36 -1.81 -17.40 -17.15
N SER A 37 -1.51 -17.82 -15.91
CA SER A 37 -1.36 -19.23 -15.54
C SER A 37 -2.66 -20.01 -15.77
N TRP A 38 -3.82 -19.38 -15.55
CA TRP A 38 -5.12 -20.01 -15.77
C TRP A 38 -5.40 -20.22 -17.27
N LEU A 39 -5.15 -19.20 -18.09
CA LEU A 39 -5.32 -19.29 -19.54
C LEU A 39 -4.35 -20.31 -20.15
N PHE A 40 -3.09 -20.30 -19.73
CA PHE A 40 -2.10 -21.29 -20.14
C PHE A 40 -2.48 -22.70 -19.68
N GLY A 41 -2.96 -22.84 -18.44
CA GLY A 41 -3.46 -24.11 -17.90
C GLY A 41 -4.63 -24.66 -18.71
N TYR A 42 -5.59 -23.82 -19.10
CA TYR A 42 -6.74 -24.22 -19.93
C TYR A 42 -6.28 -24.73 -21.31
N TRP A 43 -5.37 -24.02 -21.96
CA TRP A 43 -4.81 -24.41 -23.26
C TRP A 43 -3.96 -25.68 -23.17
N SER A 44 -3.16 -25.82 -22.12
CA SER A 44 -2.33 -27.00 -21.88
C SER A 44 -3.17 -28.25 -21.59
N ASN A 45 -4.27 -28.11 -20.85
CA ASN A 45 -5.21 -29.19 -20.58
C ASN A 45 -5.90 -29.67 -21.88
N ALA A 46 -6.22 -28.75 -22.80
CA ALA A 46 -6.84 -29.07 -24.09
C ALA A 46 -5.88 -29.68 -25.12
N LEU A 47 -4.62 -29.21 -25.19
CA LEU A 47 -3.66 -29.63 -26.22
C LEU A 47 -2.74 -30.79 -25.80
N ARG A 48 -2.43 -30.93 -24.51
CA ARG A 48 -1.47 -31.93 -23.99
C ARG A 48 -2.06 -32.87 -22.95
N GLY A 49 -3.33 -32.71 -22.57
CA GLY A 49 -3.98 -33.56 -21.57
C GLY A 49 -3.34 -33.47 -20.17
N THR A 50 -2.54 -32.42 -19.92
CA THR A 50 -1.94 -32.17 -18.60
C THR A 50 -3.06 -31.81 -17.64
N ARG A 51 -3.34 -32.64 -16.62
CA ARG A 51 -4.34 -32.41 -15.56
C ARG A 51 -3.98 -31.22 -14.66
N PHE A 52 -3.93 -30.02 -15.24
CA PHE A 52 -3.71 -28.79 -14.48
C PHE A 52 -4.95 -28.53 -13.63
N GLU A 53 -4.79 -28.49 -12.30
CA GLU A 53 -5.89 -28.24 -11.40
C GLU A 53 -6.31 -26.77 -11.47
N LEU A 54 -7.33 -26.50 -12.29
CA LEU A 54 -7.97 -25.20 -12.43
C LEU A 54 -8.46 -24.64 -11.08
N MET A 55 -8.76 -25.53 -10.12
CA MET A 55 -9.11 -25.17 -8.74
C MET A 55 -7.96 -24.47 -7.98
N SER A 56 -6.70 -24.80 -8.27
CA SER A 56 -5.55 -24.12 -7.66
C SER A 56 -5.50 -22.65 -8.07
N CYS A 57 -5.92 -22.31 -9.30
CA CYS A 57 -6.02 -20.92 -9.75
C CYS A 57 -7.08 -20.15 -8.95
N TRP A 58 -8.16 -20.82 -8.51
CA TRP A 58 -9.20 -20.20 -7.68
C TRP A 58 -8.67 -19.78 -6.30
N SER A 59 -7.71 -20.53 -5.74
CA SER A 59 -7.01 -20.15 -4.51
C SER A 59 -6.22 -18.84 -4.68
N GLY A 60 -5.59 -18.66 -5.84
CA GLY A 60 -4.88 -17.43 -6.18
C GLY A 60 -5.83 -16.23 -6.33
N VAL A 61 -6.96 -16.42 -7.01
CA VAL A 61 -7.98 -15.36 -7.18
C VAL A 61 -8.60 -14.96 -5.84
N THR A 62 -8.91 -15.92 -4.97
CA THR A 62 -9.45 -15.62 -3.62
C THR A 62 -8.44 -14.91 -2.73
N ALA A 63 -7.15 -15.29 -2.79
CA ALA A 63 -6.09 -14.59 -2.08
C ALA A 63 -5.96 -13.12 -2.52
N VAL A 64 -6.01 -12.86 -3.84
CA VAL A 64 -6.03 -11.48 -4.36
C VAL A 64 -7.29 -10.73 -3.92
N GLY A 65 -8.46 -11.38 -3.98
CA GLY A 65 -9.72 -10.77 -3.55
C GLY A 65 -9.68 -10.31 -2.09
N GLY A 66 -9.13 -11.12 -1.19
CA GLY A 66 -8.89 -10.73 0.20
C GLY A 66 -7.88 -9.58 0.34
N GLY A 67 -6.82 -9.60 -0.47
CA GLY A 67 -5.84 -8.51 -0.53
C GLY A 67 -6.45 -7.17 -0.93
N ILE A 68 -7.28 -7.15 -1.99
CA ILE A 68 -7.96 -5.94 -2.46
C ILE A 68 -8.95 -5.42 -1.41
N ALA A 69 -9.74 -6.30 -0.77
CA ALA A 69 -10.64 -5.90 0.30
C ALA A 69 -9.91 -5.19 1.44
N THR A 70 -8.71 -5.68 1.78
CA THR A 70 -7.85 -5.06 2.80
C THR A 70 -7.35 -3.68 2.37
N VAL A 71 -6.89 -3.53 1.12
CA VAL A 71 -6.43 -2.23 0.57
C VAL A 71 -7.57 -1.21 0.54
N VAL A 72 -8.77 -1.62 0.12
CA VAL A 72 -9.96 -0.74 0.11
C VAL A 72 -10.34 -0.32 1.52
N GLY A 73 -10.32 -1.24 2.49
CA GLY A 73 -10.57 -0.93 3.90
C GLY A 73 -9.58 0.08 4.46
N LEU A 74 -8.30 -0.11 4.17
CA LEU A 74 -7.24 0.84 4.57
C LEU A 74 -7.40 2.19 3.86
N GLY A 75 -7.74 2.21 2.58
CA GLY A 75 -8.02 3.43 1.82
C GLY A 75 -9.18 4.24 2.39
N LYS A 76 -10.27 3.57 2.80
CA LYS A 76 -11.40 4.21 3.50
C LYS A 76 -11.00 4.80 4.85
N ALA A 77 -10.17 4.09 5.63
CA ALA A 77 -9.65 4.59 6.89
C ALA A 77 -8.74 5.83 6.68
N CYS A 78 -7.88 5.80 5.66
CA CYS A 78 -7.05 6.93 5.27
C CYS A 78 -7.89 8.14 4.84
N TRP A 79 -8.89 7.94 3.98
CA TRP A 79 -9.77 9.02 3.54
C TRP A 79 -10.51 9.66 4.72
N THR A 80 -10.95 8.84 5.66
CA THR A 80 -11.57 9.32 6.90
C THR A 80 -10.58 10.13 7.71
N LYS A 81 -9.33 9.66 7.89
CA LYS A 81 -8.29 10.40 8.60
C LYS A 81 -8.00 11.76 7.95
N TYR A 82 -7.74 11.80 6.65
CA TYR A 82 -7.48 13.05 5.92
C TYR A 82 -8.71 13.96 5.88
N GLY A 83 -9.90 13.39 5.78
CA GLY A 83 -11.18 14.13 5.81
C GLY A 83 -11.49 14.73 7.17
N TYR A 84 -11.19 14.04 8.26
CA TYR A 84 -11.32 14.60 9.61
C TYR A 84 -10.24 15.64 9.89
N ASP A 85 -8.97 15.37 9.55
CA ASP A 85 -7.87 16.32 9.77
C ASP A 85 -8.09 17.64 8.98
N SER A 86 -8.50 17.57 7.71
CA SER A 86 -8.86 18.76 6.93
C SER A 86 -10.08 19.53 7.45
N ARG A 87 -11.07 18.83 8.05
CA ARG A 87 -12.27 19.47 8.61
C ARG A 87 -12.07 20.13 9.96
N PHE A 88 -11.15 19.62 10.78
CA PHE A 88 -10.99 20.04 12.17
C PHE A 88 -9.65 20.74 12.46
N ASN A 89 -8.64 20.61 11.60
CA ASN A 89 -7.30 21.16 11.82
C ASN A 89 -6.90 22.22 10.77
N SER A 90 -7.79 22.56 9.84
CA SER A 90 -7.58 23.62 8.84
C SER A 90 -8.87 24.39 8.65
N ALA A 91 -8.82 25.73 8.70
CA ALA A 91 -10.01 26.54 8.43
C ALA A 91 -10.44 26.35 6.97
N ARG A 92 -11.75 26.43 6.70
CA ARG A 92 -12.28 26.37 5.34
C ARG A 92 -11.58 27.44 4.49
N TYR A 93 -10.96 27.04 3.37
CA TYR A 93 -10.17 27.87 2.45
C TYR A 93 -8.75 28.28 2.90
N THR A 94 -8.21 27.70 3.98
CA THR A 94 -6.78 27.86 4.33
C THR A 94 -5.97 26.62 3.93
N MET A 95 -4.76 26.82 3.40
CA MET A 95 -3.81 25.74 3.16
C MET A 95 -3.60 24.92 4.45
N PRO A 96 -3.50 23.58 4.38
CA PRO A 96 -3.29 22.75 5.55
C PRO A 96 -2.02 23.19 6.29
N ALA A 97 -2.10 23.27 7.62
CA ALA A 97 -0.96 23.59 8.44
C ALA A 97 0.18 22.62 8.13
N GLN A 98 1.34 23.19 7.76
CA GLN A 98 2.51 22.42 7.41
C GLN A 98 2.89 21.53 8.62
N PRO A 99 3.12 20.23 8.42
CA PRO A 99 3.45 19.34 9.54
C PRO A 99 4.66 19.91 10.30
N PRO A 100 4.72 19.80 11.64
CA PRO A 100 5.80 20.39 12.46
C PRO A 100 7.23 19.96 12.05
N ASN A 101 7.35 18.91 11.24
CA ASN A 101 8.60 18.34 10.77
C ASN A 101 8.84 18.54 9.26
N ALA A 102 8.16 19.50 8.62
CA ALA A 102 8.70 19.98 7.35
C ALA A 102 10.04 20.66 7.67
N PRO A 103 11.17 20.23 7.07
CA PRO A 103 12.41 20.93 7.23
C PRO A 103 12.26 22.29 6.56
N THR A 104 11.86 23.29 7.34
CA THR A 104 11.93 24.67 6.92
C THR A 104 13.41 24.98 6.69
N ALA A 105 13.73 25.57 5.54
CA ALA A 105 15.08 25.80 5.03
C ALA A 105 15.98 26.64 5.97
N GLU A 106 15.46 27.07 7.10
CA GLU A 106 16.09 27.89 8.14
C GLU A 106 17.05 27.08 9.02
N ASN A 107 16.86 25.75 9.14
CA ASN A 107 17.67 24.90 10.03
C ASN A 107 19.07 24.53 9.47
N HIS A 108 19.42 24.95 8.25
CA HIS A 108 20.76 24.67 7.68
C HIS A 108 21.84 25.70 8.02
N THR A 109 21.45 26.89 8.52
CA THR A 109 22.42 27.96 8.84
C THR A 109 22.98 27.90 10.25
N GLU A 110 22.32 27.24 11.20
CA GLU A 110 22.77 27.21 12.61
C GLU A 110 23.83 26.13 12.88
N LYS A 111 23.87 25.05 12.07
CA LYS A 111 24.79 23.92 12.25
C LYS A 111 26.23 24.13 11.74
N MET A 112 26.55 25.27 11.12
CA MET A 112 27.91 25.59 10.65
C MET A 112 28.67 26.59 11.53
N LYS A 113 28.12 27.01 12.68
CA LYS A 113 28.73 28.08 13.50
C LYS A 113 28.92 27.76 14.99
N GLY A 114 29.06 26.47 15.33
CA GLY A 114 29.41 26.01 16.67
C GLY A 114 30.57 25.02 16.62
#